data_AF-A0A3D4WBF2-F1
#
_entry.id   AF-A0A3D4WBF2-F1
#
_cell.length_a   1.000
_cell.length_b   1.000
_cell.length_c   1.000
_cell.angle_alpha   90.00
_cell.angle_beta   90.00
_cell.angle_gamma   90.00
#
_symmetry.space_group_name_H-M   'P 1'
#
loop_
_entity.id
_entity.type
_entity.pdbx_description
1 polymer ?
#
loop_
_entity_poly.entity_id
_entity_poly.type
_entity_poly.pdbx_seq_one_letter_code
_entity_poly.pdbx_strand_id
1 'polypeptide(L)'
;MYALNTKTGRGKWNMKERGSWVVATPVIYGEHIYFGTSDTHSFYCLRKSDGEVIWKIRLPMRVYGSAIVCNDVVYFGCFDGKLRGVDPLTGAPVTEFLTQGCKDNYQKVFNDDG
;
A
#
# COMPACT_ATOMS: atom_id res chain seq x y z
N MET A 1 7.64 -9.86 3.23
CA MET A 1 8.65 -8.85 2.84
C MET A 1 9.96 -9.20 3.50
N TYR A 2 11.06 -9.19 2.74
CA TYR A 2 12.38 -9.51 3.26
C TYR A 2 13.31 -8.31 3.08
N ALA A 3 14.15 -8.05 4.08
CA ALA A 3 15.36 -7.25 3.89
C ALA A 3 16.58 -8.14 4.00
N LEU A 4 17.50 -7.99 3.06
CA LEU A 4 18.74 -8.76 2.99
C LEU A 4 19.93 -7.81 3.10
N ASN A 5 21.04 -8.33 3.62
CA ASN A 5 22.34 -7.68 3.48
C ASN A 5 22.82 -7.84 2.03
N THR A 6 23.09 -6.72 1.34
CA THR A 6 23.47 -6.74 -0.08
C THR A 6 24.85 -7.34 -0.34
N LYS A 7 25.74 -7.37 0.66
CA LYS A 7 27.08 -7.96 0.54
C LYS A 7 27.08 -9.46 0.79
N THR A 8 26.26 -9.94 1.73
CA THR A 8 26.30 -11.34 2.20
C THR A 8 25.09 -12.17 1.81
N GLY A 9 24.02 -11.56 1.32
CA GLY A 9 22.73 -12.21 1.05
C GLY A 9 21.96 -12.65 2.30
N ARG A 10 22.51 -12.46 3.51
CA ARG A 10 21.86 -12.88 4.75
C ARG A 10 20.66 -11.99 5.08
N GLY A 11 19.58 -12.61 5.55
CA GLY A 11 18.39 -11.90 6.02
C GLY A 11 18.70 -10.98 7.20
N LYS A 12 18.24 -9.73 7.12
CA LYS A 12 18.20 -8.77 8.23
C LYS A 12 16.90 -8.92 9.02
N TRP A 13 15.78 -8.92 8.31
CA TRP A 13 14.45 -9.13 8.87
C TRP A 13 13.50 -9.71 7.83
N ASN A 14 12.40 -10.27 8.32
CA ASN A 14 11.31 -10.82 7.52
C ASN A 14 9.97 -10.43 8.16
N MET A 15 9.22 -9.57 7.48
CA MET A 15 7.83 -9.29 7.83
C MET A 15 6.93 -10.27 7.07
N LYS A 16 6.15 -11.06 7.82
CA LYS A 16 5.21 -12.04 7.27
C LYS A 16 3.81 -11.45 7.15
N GLU A 17 3.38 -11.16 5.92
CA GLU A 17 1.97 -10.89 5.63
C GLU A 17 1.20 -12.21 5.71
N ARG A 18 0.22 -12.28 6.61
CA ARG A 18 -0.57 -13.50 6.83
C ARG A 18 -1.90 -13.36 6.10
N GLY A 19 -2.14 -14.27 5.15
CA GLY A 19 -3.41 -14.36 4.44
C GLY A 19 -3.48 -13.54 3.16
N SER A 20 -2.34 -13.06 2.63
CA SER A 20 -2.33 -12.35 1.35
C SER A 20 -1.02 -12.48 0.58
N TRP A 21 -1.11 -12.27 -0.72
CA TRP A 21 0.01 -12.06 -1.62
C TRP A 21 0.45 -10.60 -1.60
N VAL A 22 1.77 -10.37 -1.51
CA VAL A 22 2.37 -9.07 -1.80
C VAL A 22 2.81 -9.09 -3.26
N VAL A 23 1.98 -8.51 -4.13
CA VAL A 23 2.18 -8.50 -5.59
C VAL A 23 2.83 -7.19 -6.05
N ALA A 24 2.53 -6.09 -5.36
CA ALA A 24 3.07 -4.78 -5.68
C ALA A 24 4.59 -4.72 -5.42
N THR A 25 5.30 -3.95 -6.25
CA THR A 25 6.70 -3.61 -5.95
C THR A 25 6.71 -2.60 -4.80
N PRO A 26 7.44 -2.85 -3.70
CA PRO A 26 7.51 -1.91 -2.60
C PRO A 26 8.25 -0.64 -3.01
N VAL A 27 7.77 0.51 -2.54
CA VAL A 27 8.50 1.79 -2.64
C VAL A 27 9.12 2.12 -1.29
N ILE A 28 10.33 2.67 -1.31
CA ILE A 28 11.04 3.14 -0.12
C ILE A 28 11.06 4.67 -0.14
N TYR A 29 10.65 5.30 0.95
CA TYR A 29 10.73 6.75 1.12
C TYR A 29 11.13 7.09 2.56
N GLY A 30 12.26 7.79 2.71
CA GLY A 30 12.90 8.00 4.01
C GLY A 30 13.19 6.66 4.73
N GLU A 31 12.69 6.55 5.95
CA GLU A 31 12.82 5.38 6.82
C GLU A 31 11.66 4.38 6.70
N HIS A 32 10.83 4.51 5.66
CA HIS A 32 9.62 3.74 5.50
C HIS A 32 9.56 2.96 4.16
N ILE A 33 8.83 1.86 4.18
CA ILE A 33 8.57 0.98 3.03
C ILE A 33 7.06 0.86 2.85
N TYR A 34 6.57 1.08 1.63
CA TYR A 34 5.14 1.06 1.32
C TYR A 34 4.81 0.03 0.25
N PHE A 35 3.73 -0.73 0.44
CA PHE A 35 3.26 -1.70 -0.55
C PHE A 35 1.81 -2.11 -0.30
N GLY A 36 1.16 -2.58 -1.37
CA GLY A 36 -0.18 -3.14 -1.35
C GLY A 36 -0.23 -4.66 -1.28
N THR A 37 -1.37 -5.18 -0.84
CA THR A 37 -1.65 -6.62 -0.79
C THR A 37 -2.86 -7.02 -1.64
N SER A 38 -2.92 -8.31 -1.97
CA SER A 38 -4.07 -8.92 -2.66
C SER A 38 -5.24 -9.11 -1.70
N ASP A 39 -5.31 -10.28 -1.07
CA ASP A 39 -6.50 -10.80 -0.37
C ASP A 39 -6.76 -10.20 1.02
N THR A 40 -5.77 -9.54 1.65
CA THR A 40 -6.03 -8.75 2.88
C THR A 40 -6.47 -7.32 2.57
N HIS A 41 -6.52 -6.94 1.29
CA HIS A 41 -7.01 -5.66 0.80
C HIS A 41 -6.38 -4.49 1.59
N SER A 42 -5.06 -4.51 1.75
CA SER A 42 -4.35 -3.61 2.66
C SER A 42 -3.21 -2.89 1.97
N PHE A 43 -2.99 -1.64 2.37
CA PHE A 43 -1.79 -0.87 2.04
C PHE A 43 -0.97 -0.65 3.31
N TYR A 44 0.28 -1.06 3.28
CA TYR A 44 1.17 -1.09 4.44
C TYR A 44 2.20 0.03 4.40
N CYS A 45 2.60 0.49 5.58
CA CYS A 45 3.85 1.18 5.83
C CYS A 45 4.65 0.41 6.88
N LEU A 46 5.89 0.07 6.54
CA LEU A 46 6.83 -0.56 7.48
C LEU A 46 7.98 0.39 7.78
N ARG A 47 8.55 0.27 8.97
CA ARG A 47 9.87 0.83 9.27
C ARG A 47 10.94 0.02 8.55
N LYS A 48 11.82 0.70 7.84
CA LYS A 48 12.88 0.09 7.03
C LYS A 48 13.93 -0.66 7.85
N SER A 49 14.19 -0.21 9.09
CA SER A 49 15.26 -0.76 9.94
C SER A 49 14.98 -2.19 10.42
N ASP A 50 13.73 -2.50 10.75
CA ASP A 50 13.33 -3.74 11.43
C ASP A 50 12.11 -4.43 10.80
N GLY A 51 11.43 -3.79 9.86
CA GLY A 51 10.23 -4.32 9.21
C GLY A 51 8.97 -4.22 10.06
N GLU A 52 8.97 -3.45 11.15
CA GLU A 52 7.80 -3.21 11.99
C GLU A 52 6.71 -2.47 11.20
N VAL A 53 5.45 -2.86 11.34
CA VAL A 53 4.31 -2.16 10.75
C VAL A 53 4.08 -0.86 11.52
N ILE A 54 4.30 0.30 10.87
CA ILE A 54 4.00 1.61 11.45
C ILE A 54 2.51 1.90 11.36
N TRP A 55 1.94 1.71 10.17
CA TRP A 55 0.51 1.83 9.94
C TRP A 55 0.09 0.91 8.78
N LYS A 56 -1.22 0.64 8.72
CA LYS A 56 -1.85 -0.03 7.57
C LYS A 56 -3.23 0.54 7.32
N ILE A 57 -3.62 0.59 6.06
CA ILE A 57 -4.93 1.04 5.61
C ILE A 57 -5.65 -0.17 5.03
N ARG A 58 -6.81 -0.50 5.58
CA ARG A 58 -7.71 -1.50 4.99
C ARG A 58 -8.54 -0.82 3.90
N LEU A 59 -8.69 -1.50 2.78
CA LEU A 59 -9.33 -0.99 1.58
C LEU A 59 -10.46 -1.95 1.16
N PRO A 60 -11.41 -1.48 0.32
CA PRO A 60 -12.47 -2.33 -0.22
C PRO A 60 -11.93 -3.47 -1.10
N MET A 61 -10.81 -3.24 -1.77
CA MET A 61 -10.30 -4.12 -2.83
C MET A 61 -8.77 -4.26 -2.80
N ARG A 62 -8.27 -5.16 -3.65
CA ARG A 62 -6.85 -5.47 -3.86
C ARG A 62 -6.04 -4.25 -4.30
N VAL A 63 -4.79 -4.21 -3.86
CA VAL A 63 -3.79 -3.21 -4.26
C VAL A 63 -2.63 -3.91 -4.97
N TYR A 64 -2.72 -3.99 -6.29
CA TYR A 64 -1.69 -4.65 -7.11
C TYR A 64 -0.64 -3.69 -7.66
N GLY A 65 -1.01 -2.42 -7.84
CA GLY A 65 -0.10 -1.41 -8.38
C GLY A 65 1.01 -1.06 -7.41
N SER A 66 2.21 -0.83 -7.94
CA SER A 66 3.31 -0.22 -7.19
C SER A 66 2.93 1.20 -6.79
N ALA A 67 3.25 1.57 -5.55
CA ALA A 67 3.09 2.94 -5.09
C ALA A 67 4.22 3.84 -5.61
N ILE A 68 3.96 5.14 -5.71
CA ILE A 68 4.96 6.16 -6.03
C ILE A 68 4.95 7.24 -4.95
N VAL A 69 6.06 7.95 -4.81
CA VAL A 69 6.12 9.15 -3.96
C VAL A 69 6.33 10.36 -4.83
N CYS A 70 5.49 11.38 -4.64
CA CYS A 70 5.58 12.65 -5.34
C CYS A 70 5.16 13.76 -4.37
N ASN A 71 5.98 14.82 -4.27
CA ASN A 71 5.72 15.97 -3.39
C ASN A 71 5.32 15.56 -1.96
N ASP A 72 6.11 14.68 -1.34
CA ASP A 72 5.87 14.18 0.03
C ASP A 72 4.55 13.41 0.24
N VAL A 73 3.92 12.92 -0.83
CA VAL A 73 2.69 12.11 -0.76
C VAL A 73 2.94 10.75 -1.40
N VAL A 74 2.49 9.68 -0.72
CA VAL A 74 2.51 8.31 -1.26
C VAL A 74 1.23 8.08 -2.05
N TYR A 75 1.35 7.84 -3.34
CA TYR A 75 0.23 7.54 -4.22
C TYR A 75 0.16 6.05 -4.56
N PHE A 76 -1.04 5.47 -4.50
CA PHE A 76 -1.28 4.08 -4.88
C PHE A 76 -2.70 3.89 -5.41
N GLY A 77 -2.86 2.93 -6.34
CA GLY A 77 -4.16 2.58 -6.92
C GLY A 77 -4.76 1.33 -6.28
N CYS A 78 -6.06 1.31 -6.11
CA CYS A 78 -6.83 0.17 -5.62
C CYS A 78 -7.83 -0.28 -6.69
N PHE A 79 -8.17 -1.57 -6.68
CA PHE A 79 -9.11 -2.17 -7.63
C PHE A 79 -10.56 -1.69 -7.47
N ASP A 80 -10.85 -0.89 -6.45
CA ASP A 80 -12.11 -0.16 -6.32
C ASP A 80 -12.21 1.06 -7.26
N GLY A 81 -11.22 1.24 -8.15
CA GLY A 81 -11.22 2.27 -9.17
C GLY A 81 -10.78 3.64 -8.66
N LYS A 82 -10.17 3.70 -7.46
CA LYS A 82 -9.66 4.92 -6.84
C LYS A 82 -8.13 4.93 -6.78
N LEU A 83 -7.54 6.06 -7.17
CA LEU A 83 -6.15 6.43 -6.90
C LEU A 83 -6.14 7.28 -5.63
N ARG A 84 -5.31 6.91 -4.66
CA ARG A 84 -5.23 7.57 -3.36
C ARG A 84 -3.84 8.14 -3.16
N GLY A 85 -3.78 9.34 -2.61
CA GLY A 85 -2.58 9.94 -2.04
C GLY A 85 -2.71 9.98 -0.52
N VAL A 86 -1.71 9.49 0.20
CA VAL A 86 -1.69 9.46 1.67
C VAL A 86 -0.42 10.10 2.21
N ASP A 87 -0.55 10.66 3.41
CA ASP A 87 0.58 11.16 4.18
C ASP A 87 1.52 9.99 4.52
N PRO A 88 2.84 10.09 4.22
CA PRO A 88 3.76 8.98 4.41
C PRO A 88 3.96 8.56 5.87
N LEU A 89 3.75 9.46 6.83
CA LEU A 89 4.01 9.23 8.26
C LEU A 89 2.81 8.64 8.97
N THR A 90 1.60 9.05 8.58
CA THR A 90 0.36 8.74 9.29
C THR A 90 -0.57 7.81 8.52
N GLY A 91 -0.41 7.73 7.19
CA GLY A 91 -1.37 7.06 6.31
C GLY A 91 -2.68 7.84 6.16
N ALA A 92 -2.76 9.07 6.66
CA ALA A 92 -3.94 9.91 6.53
C ALA A 92 -4.20 10.27 5.05
N PRO A 93 -5.46 10.33 4.61
CA PRO A 93 -5.79 10.68 3.23
C PRO A 93 -5.42 12.14 2.94
N VAL A 94 -4.71 12.36 1.83
CA VAL A 94 -4.34 13.69 1.31
C VAL A 94 -5.10 14.00 0.02
N THR A 95 -5.22 13.01 -0.87
CA THR A 95 -5.91 13.19 -2.16
C THR A 95 -6.63 11.92 -2.54
N GLU A 96 -7.76 12.06 -3.22
CA GLU A 96 -8.44 10.95 -3.86
C GLU A 96 -8.83 11.34 -5.28
N PHE A 97 -8.55 10.44 -6.23
CA PHE A 97 -9.00 10.55 -7.61
C PHE A 97 -9.80 9.31 -7.99
N LEU A 98 -11.03 9.52 -8.45
CA LEU A 98 -11.91 8.47 -8.94
C LEU A 98 -11.76 8.36 -10.45
N THR A 99 -11.48 7.16 -10.94
CA THR A 99 -11.59 6.86 -12.37
C THR A 99 -13.02 7.09 -12.85
N GLN A 100 -13.21 7.35 -14.15
CA GLN A 100 -14.56 7.52 -14.71
C GLN A 100 -15.44 6.30 -14.45
N GLY A 101 -14.90 5.09 -14.63
CA GLY A 101 -15.60 3.85 -14.34
C GLY A 101 -16.03 3.71 -12.87
N CYS A 102 -15.21 4.19 -11.92
CA CYS A 102 -15.60 4.30 -10.52
C CYS A 102 -16.78 5.25 -10.37
N LYS A 103 -16.71 6.48 -10.88
CA LYS A 103 -17.81 7.46 -10.77
C LYS A 103 -19.13 6.92 -11.30
N ASP A 104 -19.09 6.19 -12.42
CA ASP A 104 -20.29 5.70 -13.11
C ASP A 104 -20.89 4.43 -12.49
N ASN A 105 -20.07 3.65 -11.76
CA ASN A 105 -20.46 2.30 -11.35
C ASN A 105 -20.20 1.94 -9.88
N TYR A 106 -19.62 2.84 -9.07
CA TYR A 106 -19.21 2.50 -7.70
C TYR A 106 -20.36 1.89 -6.88
N GLN A 107 -21.50 2.55 -6.85
CA GLN A 107 -22.70 2.14 -6.10
C GLN A 107 -23.41 0.92 -6.69
N LYS A 108 -22.97 0.41 -7.85
CA LYS A 108 -23.44 -0.88 -8.40
C LYS A 108 -22.63 -2.06 -7.88
N VAL A 109 -21.44 -1.80 -7.34
CA VAL A 109 -20.45 -2.82 -6.93
C VAL A 109 -20.19 -2.78 -5.44
N PHE A 110 -20.15 -1.59 -4.84
CA PHE A 110 -19.88 -1.33 -3.43
C PHE A 110 -21.07 -0.62 -2.79
N ASN A 111 -21.26 -0.84 -1.49
CA ASN A 111 -22.22 -0.08 -0.70
C ASN A 111 -21.52 1.16 -0.10
N ASP A 112 -22.23 1.96 0.69
CA ASP A 112 -21.65 3.16 1.31
C ASP A 112 -20.47 2.85 2.26
N ASP A 113 -20.38 1.61 2.76
CA ASP A 113 -19.28 1.12 3.60
C ASP A 113 -18.05 0.65 2.79
N GLY A 114 -18.12 0.68 1.46
CA GLY A 114 -17.16 0.04 0.54
C GLY A 114 -17.48 -1.43 0.28
#